data_AF-A0A067QDJ2-F1
#
_entry.id   AF-A0A067QDJ2-F1
#
_cell.length_a   1.000
_cell.length_b   1.000
_cell.length_c   1.000
_cell.angle_alpha   90.00
_cell.angle_beta   90.00
_cell.angle_gamma   90.00
#
_symmetry.space_group_name_H-M   'P 1'
#
loop_
_entity.id
_entity.type
_entity.pdbx_description
1 polymer ?
#
loop_
_entity_poly.entity_id
_entity_poly.type
_entity_poly.pdbx_seq_one_letter_code
_entity_poly.pdbx_strand_id
1 'polypeptide(L)'
;MPVKFWKALQDVHLQQHPGTRLNATNTFLSIRKLPKSLASLMPQADKGMQDLKALHPWDYTIKKLNAELHSMALICTLPAEYNTFISSLLLLSNLNLKKLQAAFQTEETQHQSCSIDSTTSLTFRASTTPHCSNNHHFNIQFTLHLL
;
A
#
# COMPACT_ATOMS: atom_id res chain seq x y z
N MET A 1 33.70 -3.27 1.22
CA MET A 1 33.06 -2.54 0.10
C MET A 1 32.04 -1.53 0.67
N PRO A 2 32.46 -0.28 0.99
CA PRO A 2 31.62 0.70 1.69
C PRO A 2 30.34 1.11 0.93
N VAL A 3 30.37 1.08 -0.40
CA VAL A 3 29.27 1.53 -1.28
C VAL A 3 28.01 0.69 -1.10
N LYS A 4 28.13 -0.64 -0.94
CA LYS A 4 26.97 -1.53 -0.75
C LYS A 4 26.31 -1.30 0.61
N PHE A 5 27.10 -1.03 1.64
CA PHE A 5 26.61 -0.72 2.98
C PHE A 5 25.88 0.62 3.02
N TRP A 6 26.44 1.68 2.42
CA TRP A 6 25.78 2.98 2.35
C TRP A 6 24.49 2.96 1.54
N LYS A 7 24.45 2.19 0.45
CA LYS A 7 23.23 2.00 -0.33
C LYS A 7 22.14 1.26 0.45
N ALA A 8 22.51 0.19 1.16
CA ALA A 8 21.58 -0.52 2.03
C ALA A 8 21.10 0.36 3.19
N LEU A 9 21.98 1.18 3.77
CA LEU A 9 21.60 2.13 4.81
C LEU A 9 20.66 3.21 4.27
N GLN A 10 20.89 3.70 3.06
CA GLN A 10 20.01 4.65 2.40
C GLN A 10 18.62 4.05 2.13
N ASP A 11 18.57 2.82 1.61
CA ASP A 11 17.33 2.09 1.35
C ASP A 11 16.52 1.84 2.64
N VAL A 12 17.20 1.51 3.74
CA VAL A 12 16.57 1.25 5.05
C VAL A 12 16.21 2.54 5.80
N HIS A 13 17.04 3.58 5.73
CA HIS A 13 16.91 4.79 6.55
C HIS A 13 15.97 5.83 5.94
N LEU A 14 15.96 6.00 4.61
CA LEU A 14 15.06 6.97 3.97
C LEU A 14 13.64 6.43 3.79
N GLN A 15 13.42 5.13 4.01
CA GLN A 15 12.11 4.48 3.82
C GLN A 15 11.42 4.93 2.53
N GLN A 16 12.17 5.05 1.42
CA GLN A 16 11.65 5.50 0.11
C GLN A 16 10.66 4.49 -0.52
N HIS A 17 10.10 3.59 0.28
CA HIS A 17 9.10 2.65 -0.16
C HIS A 17 7.84 3.39 -0.63
N PRO A 18 7.09 2.79 -1.58
CA PRO A 18 5.89 3.40 -2.14
C PRO A 18 4.87 3.89 -1.10
N GLY A 19 4.69 3.18 0.01
CA GLY A 19 3.81 3.60 1.11
C GLY A 19 4.18 4.95 1.73
N THR A 20 5.47 5.21 1.99
CA THR A 20 5.94 6.49 2.55
C THR A 20 5.74 7.63 1.57
N ARG A 21 6.02 7.41 0.28
CA ARG A 21 5.80 8.41 -0.77
C ARG A 21 4.31 8.70 -0.98
N LEU A 22 3.47 7.66 -0.90
CA LEU A 22 2.02 7.81 -0.95
C LEU A 22 1.52 8.65 0.23
N ASN A 23 2.01 8.37 1.44
CA ASN A 23 1.68 9.14 2.63
C ASN A 23 2.17 10.60 2.55
N ALA A 24 3.39 10.84 2.08
CA ALA A 24 3.93 12.18 1.88
C ALA A 24 3.13 12.97 0.83
N THR A 25 2.72 12.32 -0.25
CA THR A 25 1.88 12.95 -1.29
C THR A 25 0.50 13.27 -0.74
N ASN A 26 -0.09 12.36 0.02
CA ASN A 26 -1.38 12.61 0.68
C ASN A 26 -1.28 13.77 1.69
N THR A 27 -0.18 13.85 2.45
CA THR A 27 0.11 14.94 3.37
C THR A 27 0.23 16.28 2.64
N PHE A 28 1.00 16.30 1.54
CA PHE A 28 1.16 17.48 0.69
C PHE A 28 -0.17 17.98 0.12
N LEU A 29 -1.00 17.09 -0.43
CA LEU A 29 -2.32 17.46 -0.96
C LEU A 29 -3.32 17.83 0.14
N SER A 30 -3.12 17.29 1.35
CA SER A 30 -3.92 17.62 2.53
C SER A 30 -3.54 18.93 3.20
N ILE A 31 -2.49 19.63 2.74
CA ILE A 31 -2.11 20.96 3.25
C ILE A 31 -3.34 21.87 3.29
N ARG A 32 -4.25 21.83 2.30
CA ARG A 32 -5.47 22.66 2.29
C ARG A 32 -6.36 22.48 3.53
N LYS A 33 -6.37 21.29 4.14
CA LYS A 33 -7.25 20.93 5.25
C LYS A 33 -6.76 21.46 6.61
N LEU A 34 -5.52 21.97 6.68
CA LEU A 34 -5.00 22.56 7.91
C LEU A 34 -5.51 24.00 8.11
N PRO A 35 -5.85 24.39 9.35
CA PRO A 35 -6.11 25.79 9.68
C PRO A 35 -4.79 26.57 9.59
N LYS A 36 -4.75 27.62 8.75
CA LYS A 36 -3.54 28.42 8.53
C LYS A 36 -3.84 29.82 8.07
N SER A 37 -2.89 30.72 8.33
CA SER A 37 -2.87 32.06 7.77
C SER A 37 -2.35 32.03 6.33
N LEU A 38 -2.69 33.04 5.54
CA LEU A 38 -2.17 33.18 4.17
C LEU A 38 -0.63 33.28 4.15
N ALA A 39 -0.04 33.88 5.20
CA ALA A 39 1.40 34.04 5.32
C ALA A 39 2.16 32.72 5.51
N SER A 40 1.54 31.71 6.14
CA SER A 40 2.18 30.40 6.35
C SER A 40 1.97 29.42 5.19
N LEU A 41 1.18 29.78 4.18
CA LEU A 41 0.83 28.88 3.08
C LEU A 41 2.01 28.58 2.16
N MET A 42 2.74 29.60 1.70
CA MET A 42 3.86 29.43 0.77
C MET A 42 4.99 28.59 1.40
N PRO A 43 5.48 28.90 2.62
CA PRO A 43 6.57 28.11 3.22
C PRO A 43 6.18 26.66 3.50
N GLN A 44 4.90 26.39 3.80
CA GLN A 44 4.43 25.02 4.03
C GLN A 44 4.33 24.23 2.73
N ALA A 45 3.87 24.85 1.63
CA ALA A 45 3.87 24.23 0.32
C ALA A 45 5.31 23.92 -0.14
N ASP A 46 6.23 24.87 0.05
CA ASP A 46 7.65 24.67 -0.27
C ASP A 46 8.25 23.52 0.55
N LYS A 47 7.99 23.49 1.86
CA LYS A 47 8.45 22.41 2.74
C LYS A 47 7.90 21.05 2.29
N GLY A 48 6.61 20.94 2.03
CA GLY A 48 6.00 19.68 1.59
C GLY A 48 6.53 19.21 0.23
N MET A 49 6.83 20.13 -0.70
CA MET A 49 7.48 19.80 -1.96
C MET A 49 8.93 19.31 -1.75
N GLN A 50 9.68 19.92 -0.83
CA GLN A 50 11.03 19.45 -0.48
C GLN A 50 11.00 18.06 0.15
N ASP A 51 10.05 17.81 1.05
CA ASP A 51 9.87 16.50 1.70
C ASP A 51 9.54 15.41 0.67
N LEU A 52 8.68 15.70 -0.31
CA LEU A 52 8.41 14.80 -1.44
C LEU A 52 9.67 14.51 -2.27
N LYS A 53 10.43 15.55 -2.62
CA LYS A 53 11.67 15.39 -3.39
C LYS A 53 12.71 14.57 -2.65
N ALA A 54 12.82 14.71 -1.33
CA ALA A 54 13.77 13.95 -0.51
C ALA A 54 13.45 12.43 -0.53
N LEU A 55 12.19 12.06 -0.75
CA LEU A 55 11.76 10.67 -0.84
C LEU A 55 11.90 10.07 -2.23
N HIS A 56 12.20 10.87 -3.25
CA HIS A 56 12.42 10.36 -4.60
C HIS A 56 13.81 9.72 -4.74
N PRO A 57 13.90 8.55 -5.41
CA PRO A 57 15.17 8.01 -5.85
C PRO A 57 15.92 8.98 -6.77
N TRP A 58 17.24 8.86 -6.83
CA TRP A 58 18.08 9.72 -7.68
C TRP A 58 17.78 9.59 -9.18
N ASP A 59 17.18 8.47 -9.61
CA ASP A 59 16.81 8.16 -11.00
C ASP A 59 15.30 8.35 -11.27
N TYR A 60 14.63 9.19 -10.47
CA TYR A 60 13.19 9.42 -10.54
C TYR A 60 12.80 10.35 -11.70
N THR A 61 12.22 9.77 -12.75
CA THR A 61 11.78 10.49 -13.95
C THR A 61 10.29 10.85 -13.87
N ILE A 62 9.84 11.82 -14.67
CA ILE A 62 8.41 12.15 -14.83
C ILE A 62 7.58 10.91 -15.19
N LYS A 63 8.14 9.98 -15.97
CA LYS A 63 7.47 8.72 -16.31
C LYS A 63 7.24 7.84 -15.07
N LYS A 64 8.21 7.75 -14.16
CA LYS A 64 8.07 7.04 -12.88
C LYS A 64 7.03 7.72 -11.98
N LEU A 65 7.04 9.06 -11.94
CA LEU A 65 6.02 9.84 -11.23
C LEU A 65 4.60 9.54 -11.73
N ASN A 66 4.37 9.59 -13.05
CA ASN A 66 3.05 9.30 -13.62
C ASN A 66 2.59 7.87 -13.31
N ALA A 67 3.49 6.89 -13.38
CA ALA A 67 3.17 5.49 -13.07
C ALA A 67 2.84 5.28 -11.58
N GLU A 68 3.57 5.95 -10.70
CA GLU A 68 3.30 5.95 -9.27
C GLU A 68 1.98 6.64 -8.95
N LEU A 69 1.73 7.83 -9.48
CA LEU A 69 0.49 8.57 -9.29
C LEU A 69 -0.73 7.76 -9.75
N HIS A 70 -0.62 7.02 -10.85
CA HIS A 70 -1.66 6.12 -11.30
C HIS A 70 -1.91 4.99 -10.29
N SER A 71 -0.85 4.37 -9.78
CA SER A 71 -0.96 3.32 -8.75
C SER A 71 -1.58 3.86 -7.46
N MET A 72 -1.19 5.07 -7.03
CA MET A 72 -1.77 5.76 -5.89
C MET A 72 -3.27 6.01 -6.06
N ALA A 73 -3.67 6.54 -7.22
CA ALA A 73 -5.08 6.82 -7.51
C ALA A 73 -5.92 5.54 -7.43
N LEU A 74 -5.44 4.44 -8.00
CA LEU A 74 -6.12 3.13 -7.94
C LEU A 74 -6.30 2.64 -6.50
N ILE A 75 -5.27 2.76 -5.65
CA ILE A 75 -5.36 2.39 -4.24
C ILE A 75 -6.37 3.28 -3.51
N CYS A 76 -6.36 4.60 -3.78
CA CYS A 76 -7.29 5.54 -3.15
C CYS A 76 -8.74 5.37 -3.61
N THR A 77 -9.00 4.75 -4.78
CA THR A 77 -10.36 4.45 -5.25
C THR A 77 -10.97 3.20 -4.62
N LEU A 78 -10.18 2.39 -3.92
CA LEU A 78 -10.69 1.16 -3.31
C LEU A 78 -11.69 1.48 -2.17
N PRO A 79 -12.83 0.78 -2.13
CA PRO A 79 -13.77 0.89 -1.03
C PRO A 79 -13.16 0.52 0.34
N ALA A 80 -13.79 0.99 1.42
CA ALA A 80 -13.30 0.76 2.78
C ALA A 80 -13.32 -0.73 3.20
N GLU A 81 -14.17 -1.57 2.59
CA GLU A 81 -14.14 -3.02 2.82
C GLU A 81 -12.79 -3.66 2.44
N TYR A 82 -12.02 -3.04 1.55
CA TYR A 82 -10.68 -3.50 1.15
C TYR A 82 -9.56 -2.94 2.04
N ASN A 83 -9.84 -2.37 3.23
CA ASN A 83 -8.80 -1.76 4.08
C ASN A 83 -7.63 -2.70 4.42
N THR A 84 -7.89 -3.99 4.65
CA THR A 84 -6.84 -5.00 4.89
C THR A 84 -5.97 -5.19 3.66
N PHE A 85 -6.58 -5.27 2.49
CA PHE A 85 -5.88 -5.36 1.21
C PHE A 85 -5.09 -4.07 0.90
N ILE A 86 -5.67 -2.89 1.11
CA ILE A 86 -4.99 -1.61 1.00
C ILE A 86 -3.75 -1.60 1.90
N SER A 87 -3.88 -2.06 3.15
CA SER A 87 -2.75 -2.15 4.09
C SER A 87 -1.66 -3.08 3.58
N SER A 88 -2.00 -4.23 2.99
CA SER A 88 -1.02 -5.16 2.42
C SER A 88 -0.31 -4.58 1.19
N LEU A 89 -1.03 -3.84 0.34
CA LEU A 89 -0.46 -3.13 -0.81
C LEU A 89 0.56 -2.06 -0.40
N LEU A 90 0.30 -1.33 0.69
CA LEU A 90 1.18 -0.27 1.19
C LEU A 90 2.50 -0.80 1.76
N LEU A 91 2.54 -2.07 2.16
CA LEU A 91 3.74 -2.77 2.64
C LEU A 91 4.65 -3.27 1.50
N LEU A 92 4.18 -3.24 0.24
CA LEU A 92 4.97 -3.70 -0.89
C LEU A 92 6.17 -2.77 -1.14
N SER A 93 7.35 -3.39 -1.35
CA SER A 93 8.59 -2.67 -1.67
C SER A 93 8.57 -1.98 -3.03
N ASN A 94 7.67 -2.39 -3.93
CA ASN A 94 7.49 -1.79 -5.24
C ASN A 94 6.01 -1.91 -5.68
N LEU A 95 5.37 -0.76 -5.85
CA LEU A 95 4.04 -0.64 -6.45
C LEU A 95 4.23 -0.22 -7.91
N ASN A 96 3.94 -1.15 -8.82
CA ASN A 96 3.80 -0.87 -10.23
C ASN A 96 2.47 -1.44 -10.72
N LEU A 97 1.95 -0.87 -11.80
CA LEU A 97 0.62 -1.18 -12.33
C LEU A 97 0.42 -2.68 -12.62
N LYS A 98 1.46 -3.38 -13.12
CA LYS A 98 1.34 -4.82 -13.41
C LYS A 98 1.15 -5.64 -12.14
N LYS A 99 1.95 -5.34 -11.10
CA LYS A 99 1.81 -6.00 -9.78
C LYS A 99 0.48 -5.68 -9.13
N LEU A 100 0.03 -4.42 -9.24
CA LEU A 100 -1.25 -3.99 -8.69
C LEU A 100 -2.42 -4.71 -9.38
N GLN A 101 -2.39 -4.82 -10.70
CA GLN A 101 -3.39 -5.56 -11.46
C GLN A 101 -3.45 -7.04 -11.06
N ALA A 102 -2.30 -7.70 -10.93
CA ALA A 102 -2.24 -9.09 -10.46
C ALA A 102 -2.77 -9.25 -9.03
N ALA A 103 -2.42 -8.31 -8.14
CA ALA A 103 -2.93 -8.31 -6.76
C ALA A 103 -4.44 -8.12 -6.71
N PHE A 104 -5.00 -7.21 -7.52
CA PHE A 104 -6.44 -6.97 -7.60
C PHE A 104 -7.19 -8.21 -8.08
N GLN A 105 -6.69 -8.87 -9.12
CA GLN A 105 -7.28 -10.12 -9.62
C GLN A 105 -7.25 -11.24 -8.56
N THR A 106 -6.16 -11.32 -7.80
CA THR A 106 -6.00 -12.30 -6.73
C THR A 106 -6.99 -12.02 -5.59
N GLU A 107 -7.07 -10.78 -5.14
CA GLU A 107 -7.99 -10.36 -4.08
C GLU A 107 -9.45 -10.60 -4.46
N GLU A 108 -9.84 -10.24 -5.69
CA GLU A 108 -11.19 -10.45 -6.21
C GLU A 108 -11.56 -11.95 -6.22
N THR A 109 -10.64 -12.81 -6.65
CA THR A 109 -10.84 -14.27 -6.65
C THR A 109 -11.06 -14.79 -5.23
N GLN A 110 -10.26 -14.32 -4.27
CA GLN A 110 -10.39 -14.71 -2.86
C GLN A 110 -11.71 -14.23 -2.25
N HIS A 111 -12.08 -12.97 -2.50
CA HIS A 111 -13.36 -12.40 -2.04
C HIS A 111 -14.56 -13.17 -2.58
N GLN A 112 -14.55 -13.55 -3.85
CA GLN A 112 -15.62 -14.33 -4.47
C GLN A 112 -15.74 -15.73 -3.85
N SER A 113 -14.63 -16.42 -3.59
CA SER A 113 -14.66 -17.75 -2.94
C SER A 113 -15.23 -17.70 -1.51
N CYS A 114 -14.84 -16.69 -0.71
CA CYS A 114 -15.33 -16.53 0.66
C CYS A 114 -16.84 -16.18 0.71
N SER A 115 -17.34 -15.45 -0.30
CA SER A 115 -18.77 -15.16 -0.43
C SER A 115 -19.61 -16.42 -0.76
N ILE A 116 -19.08 -17.33 -1.57
CA ILE A 116 -19.77 -18.58 -1.94
C ILE A 116 -19.83 -19.56 -0.76
N ASP A 117 -18.74 -19.69 0.01
CA ASP A 117 -18.73 -20.56 1.20
C ASP A 117 -19.67 -20.04 2.29
N SER A 118 -19.76 -18.71 2.45
CA SER A 118 -20.71 -18.08 3.38
C SER A 118 -22.18 -18.29 2.98
N THR A 119 -22.46 -18.43 1.68
CA THR A 119 -23.82 -18.68 1.16
C THR A 119 -24.18 -20.17 1.23
N THR A 120 -23.18 -21.06 1.15
CA THR A 120 -23.39 -22.52 1.21
C THR A 120 -23.53 -23.03 2.66
N SER A 121 -23.17 -22.23 3.68
CA SER A 121 -23.24 -22.65 5.09
C SER A 121 -24.63 -22.52 5.77
N LEU A 122 -25.71 -22.22 5.03
CA LEU A 122 -27.06 -22.08 5.59
C LEU A 122 -27.94 -23.33 5.45
N THR A 123 -27.35 -24.49 5.19
CA THR A 123 -28.06 -25.78 5.32
C THR A 123 -27.19 -26.79 6.07
N PHE A 124 -27.04 -26.62 7.38
CA PHE A 124 -26.94 -27.79 8.27
C PHE A 124 -27.70 -27.53 9.57
N ARG A 125 -28.64 -28.43 9.82
CA ARG A 125 -29.58 -28.42 10.94
C ARG A 125 -28.88 -28.94 12.20
N ALA A 126 -29.08 -28.20 13.29
CA ALA A 126 -29.07 -28.58 14.70
C ALA A 126 -27.80 -29.24 15.33
N SER A 127 -27.36 -28.57 16.40
CA SER A 127 -26.88 -29.12 17.69
C SER A 127 -25.38 -29.09 17.99
N THR A 128 -25.13 -28.47 19.14
CA THR A 128 -23.96 -28.50 20.04
C THR A 128 -22.72 -27.67 19.67
N THR A 129 -22.50 -26.65 20.50
CA THR A 129 -21.24 -25.94 20.75
C THR A 129 -20.08 -26.93 20.93
N PRO A 130 -18.86 -26.61 20.44
CA PRO A 130 -17.96 -25.87 21.31
C PRO A 130 -17.03 -24.86 20.61
N HIS A 131 -16.77 -23.78 21.36
CA HIS A 131 -15.53 -23.02 21.46
C HIS A 131 -14.52 -23.09 20.29
N CYS A 132 -14.38 -21.99 19.54
CA CYS A 132 -13.31 -21.79 18.59
C CYS A 132 -12.28 -20.79 19.15
N SER A 133 -11.18 -21.31 19.70
CA SER A 133 -9.90 -20.59 19.75
C SER A 133 -9.12 -21.00 18.51
N ASN A 134 -9.02 -20.13 17.51
CA ASN A 134 -8.15 -20.37 16.36
C ASN A 134 -7.17 -19.19 16.21
N ASN A 135 -5.98 -19.37 16.78
CA ASN A 135 -4.78 -18.67 16.36
C ASN A 135 -4.45 -19.14 14.93
N HIS A 136 -4.73 -18.31 13.92
CA HIS A 136 -4.25 -18.57 12.56
C HIS A 136 -2.82 -18.05 12.41
N HIS A 137 -1.89 -19.00 12.46
CA HIS A 137 -0.54 -18.90 11.92
C HIS A 137 -0.67 -18.69 10.40
N PHE A 138 -0.53 -17.46 9.93
CA PHE A 138 -0.55 -17.15 8.49
C PHE A 138 0.70 -17.75 7.83
N ASN A 139 0.50 -18.82 7.06
CA ASN A 139 1.53 -19.47 6.27
C ASN A 139 1.70 -18.71 4.94
N ILE A 140 2.74 -17.89 4.85
CA ILE A 140 3.13 -17.23 3.61
C ILE A 140 4.04 -18.20 2.84
N GLN A 141 3.45 -19.08 2.03
CA GLN A 141 4.20 -19.79 0.98
C GLN A 141 4.30 -18.87 -0.24
N PHE A 142 5.38 -18.10 -0.31
CA PHE A 142 5.79 -17.41 -1.53
C PHE A 142 6.48 -18.45 -2.44
N THR A 143 5.73 -19.03 -3.37
CA THR A 143 6.31 -19.93 -4.38
C THR A 143 7.12 -19.10 -5.38
N LEU A 144 8.44 -19.08 -5.18
CA LEU A 144 9.44 -18.69 -6.17
C LEU A 144 9.45 -19.73 -7.30
N HIS A 145 9.11 -19.33 -8.52
CA HIS A 145 9.45 -19.96 -9.81
C HIS A 145 8.98 -18.94 -10.87
N LEU A 146 9.68 -18.54 -11.92
CA LEU A 146 10.96 -18.85 -12.57
C LEU A 146 11.12 -17.68 -13.59
N LEU A 147 12.14 -16.82 -13.56
CA LEU A 147 13.39 -16.83 -14.35
C LEU A 147 14.04 -15.45 -14.17
#